data_AF-A0A9X0CLV6-F1
#
_entry.id   AF-A0A9X0CLV6-F1
#
_cell.length_a   1.000
_cell.length_b   1.000
_cell.length_c   1.000
_cell.angle_alpha   90.00
_cell.angle_beta   90.00
_cell.angle_gamma   90.00
#
_symmetry.space_group_name_H-M   'P 1'
#
loop_
_entity.id
_entity.type
_entity.pdbx_description
1 polymer ?
#
loop_
_entity_poly.entity_id
_entity_poly.type
_entity_poly.pdbx_seq_one_letter_code
_entity_poly.pdbx_strand_id
1 'polypeptide(L)'
;MAEVFGRRVAFLVVFVALCFFDEGSSIQEWRREDFPNPTRDLGACGRQGRVSWICDPEKILSSKTANKIEELLHSVGKNTASGCSSGENAGFQIGVAVLNRMRRIPGESVEETTEKFAKHLHDRWGVGHAGCDDGAMLLLSILDRQVYVSTGKRAMILLSDDQIDIIIEELKPHLQRKDYEQSVELAVVRMGEVFSGKVLQRPFNYGLIIFCVLFIVIVGVGLYISHQQEQERKKCATKLKRIQEERDRAKQNQKSYESKSCPICLEEFQPETRTKLLACGHKYCEPCLTKWLEDHATCPICRQSADRHDDEGGACRTYDIIPDLQFRLMMLQLQHPSFITRTMVDRWGSNSFTGSFVSDPIFVRSSMVGGGSFGSGRGFGGGGSSGGGGSGSSCIPRVFTKSAQVYSILNAEMLNSRTMECVCQERE
;
A
#
# COMPACT_ATOMS: atom_id res chain seq x y z
N MET A 1 -44.68 4.20 49.23
CA MET A 1 -43.33 3.64 49.03
C MET A 1 -43.27 2.10 49.05
N ALA A 2 -44.37 1.37 49.35
CA ALA A 2 -44.36 -0.11 49.33
C ALA A 2 -45.00 -0.76 48.08
N GLU A 3 -45.91 -0.09 47.36
CA GLU A 3 -46.61 -0.73 46.23
C GLU A 3 -45.92 -0.61 44.86
N VAL A 4 -44.99 0.33 44.70
CA VAL A 4 -44.30 0.53 43.39
C VAL A 4 -43.09 -0.41 43.24
N PHE A 5 -42.56 -0.95 44.34
CA PHE A 5 -41.39 -1.84 44.34
C PHE A 5 -41.77 -3.29 43.96
N GLY A 6 -42.95 -3.77 44.37
CA GLY A 6 -43.41 -5.13 44.08
C GLY A 6 -43.66 -5.42 42.59
N ARG A 7 -44.13 -4.42 41.84
CA ARG A 7 -44.40 -4.57 40.38
C ARG A 7 -43.13 -4.59 39.53
N ARG A 8 -42.06 -3.90 39.94
CA ARG A 8 -40.78 -3.90 39.22
C ARG A 8 -39.97 -5.18 39.47
N VAL A 9 -40.03 -5.74 40.69
CA VAL A 9 -39.38 -7.03 41.00
C VAL A 9 -40.08 -8.20 40.31
N ALA A 10 -41.42 -8.21 40.23
CA ALA A 10 -42.14 -9.25 39.50
C ALA A 10 -41.86 -9.23 37.98
N PHE A 11 -41.76 -8.05 37.35
CA PHE A 11 -41.39 -7.94 35.95
C PHE A 11 -39.93 -8.37 35.69
N LEU A 12 -39.00 -8.08 36.60
CA LEU A 12 -37.60 -8.47 36.45
C LEU A 12 -37.40 -9.97 36.67
N VAL A 13 -38.17 -10.60 37.57
CA VAL A 13 -38.15 -12.07 37.75
C VAL A 13 -38.82 -12.79 36.59
N VAL A 14 -39.89 -12.25 35.99
CA VAL A 14 -40.49 -12.81 34.76
C VAL A 14 -39.59 -12.58 33.54
N PHE A 15 -38.91 -11.45 33.43
CA PHE A 15 -37.97 -11.20 32.31
C PHE A 15 -36.70 -12.03 32.45
N VAL A 16 -36.19 -12.22 33.68
CA VAL A 16 -35.07 -13.13 33.94
C VAL A 16 -35.49 -14.59 33.77
N ALA A 17 -36.71 -14.98 34.16
CA ALA A 17 -37.25 -16.32 33.87
C ALA A 17 -37.50 -16.55 32.36
N LEU A 18 -37.87 -15.51 31.60
CA LEU A 18 -37.98 -15.56 30.14
C LEU A 18 -36.62 -15.49 29.44
N CYS A 19 -35.57 -14.97 30.09
CA CYS A 19 -34.19 -15.06 29.63
C CYS A 19 -33.49 -16.37 30.02
N PHE A 20 -34.08 -17.17 30.94
CA PHE A 20 -33.61 -18.52 31.28
C PHE A 20 -34.37 -19.64 30.57
N PHE A 21 -35.37 -19.31 29.75
CA PHE A 21 -35.84 -20.17 28.67
C PHE A 21 -35.17 -19.74 27.35
N ASP A 22 -33.83 -19.64 27.37
CA ASP A 22 -33.09 -19.99 26.16
C ASP A 22 -33.21 -21.51 26.07
N GLU A 23 -34.20 -21.96 25.32
CA GLU A 23 -34.36 -23.34 24.92
C GLU A 23 -33.15 -23.66 24.05
N GLY A 24 -32.03 -23.96 24.73
CA GLY A 24 -30.80 -24.42 24.11
C GLY A 24 -31.14 -25.69 23.38
N SER A 25 -31.51 -25.57 22.11
CA SER A 25 -31.62 -26.71 21.23
C SER A 25 -30.22 -27.29 21.15
N SER A 26 -30.01 -28.38 21.87
CA SER A 26 -28.79 -29.16 21.75
C SER A 26 -28.67 -29.50 20.28
N ILE A 27 -27.67 -28.92 19.60
CA ILE A 27 -27.39 -29.20 18.18
C ILE A 27 -27.28 -30.72 18.06
N GLN A 28 -28.17 -31.32 17.28
CA GLN A 28 -28.18 -32.76 17.09
C GLN A 28 -26.93 -33.16 16.31
N GLU A 29 -26.11 -34.02 16.90
CA GLU A 29 -24.93 -34.58 16.23
C GLU A 29 -25.27 -35.95 15.65
N TRP A 30 -25.18 -36.07 14.33
CA TRP A 30 -25.55 -37.30 13.64
C TRP A 30 -24.41 -38.31 13.65
N ARG A 31 -24.71 -39.56 14.05
CA ARG A 31 -23.86 -40.70 13.72
C ARG A 31 -24.22 -41.21 12.33
N ARG A 32 -23.25 -41.75 11.60
CA ARG A 32 -23.49 -42.32 10.26
C ARG A 32 -24.49 -43.49 10.30
N GLU A 33 -24.53 -44.25 11.39
CA GLU A 33 -25.46 -45.37 11.59
C GLU A 33 -26.89 -44.90 11.92
N ASP A 34 -27.06 -43.70 12.47
CA ASP A 34 -28.35 -43.19 12.92
C ASP A 34 -29.02 -42.27 11.89
N PHE A 35 -28.28 -41.82 10.87
CA PHE A 35 -28.81 -40.94 9.85
C PHE A 35 -29.86 -41.66 8.98
N PRO A 36 -31.07 -41.08 8.79
CA PRO A 36 -32.20 -41.78 8.18
C PRO A 36 -31.99 -42.09 6.71
N ASN A 37 -32.66 -43.14 6.19
CA ASN A 37 -32.59 -43.51 4.79
C ASN A 37 -33.79 -42.93 4.02
N PRO A 38 -33.61 -42.10 2.98
CA PRO A 38 -34.72 -41.41 2.30
C PRO A 38 -35.65 -42.34 1.51
N THR A 39 -35.21 -43.56 1.20
CA THR A 39 -36.04 -44.57 0.52
C THR A 39 -36.88 -45.40 1.48
N ARG A 40 -36.51 -45.47 2.77
CA ARG A 40 -37.16 -46.30 3.80
C ARG A 40 -37.86 -45.46 4.88
N ASP A 41 -37.25 -44.35 5.25
CA ASP A 41 -37.57 -43.50 6.40
C ASP A 41 -37.98 -42.08 5.94
N LEU A 42 -38.89 -41.97 4.96
CA LEU A 42 -39.30 -40.70 4.34
C LEU A 42 -39.64 -39.60 5.35
N GLY A 43 -40.46 -39.92 6.36
CA GLY A 43 -40.87 -38.97 7.39
C GLY A 43 -39.71 -38.46 8.23
N ALA A 44 -38.73 -39.32 8.54
CA ALA A 44 -37.53 -38.94 9.28
C ALA A 44 -36.62 -38.02 8.46
N CYS A 45 -36.59 -38.20 7.13
CA CYS A 45 -35.87 -37.34 6.19
C CYS A 45 -36.57 -36.01 5.86
N GLY A 46 -37.71 -35.69 6.50
CA GLY A 46 -38.47 -34.48 6.21
C GLY A 46 -39.24 -34.53 4.88
N ARG A 47 -39.48 -35.74 4.34
CA ARG A 47 -40.14 -35.96 3.04
C ARG A 47 -41.53 -36.58 3.21
N GLN A 48 -42.35 -36.44 2.17
CA GLN A 48 -43.68 -37.05 2.04
C GLN A 48 -43.77 -37.68 0.64
N GLY A 49 -44.42 -38.84 0.50
CA GLY A 49 -44.56 -39.51 -0.80
C GLY A 49 -44.26 -41.01 -0.74
N ARG A 50 -43.73 -41.57 -1.85
CA ARG A 50 -43.44 -43.01 -2.00
C ARG A 50 -41.95 -43.36 -1.91
N VAL A 51 -41.08 -42.62 -2.59
CA VAL A 51 -39.61 -42.77 -2.54
C VAL A 51 -38.97 -41.40 -2.77
N SER A 52 -37.80 -41.18 -2.18
CA SER A 52 -37.01 -39.95 -2.32
C SER A 52 -35.53 -40.29 -2.26
N TRP A 53 -34.70 -39.50 -2.93
CA TRP A 53 -33.24 -39.62 -2.88
C TRP A 53 -32.56 -38.43 -2.18
N ILE A 54 -33.36 -37.59 -1.51
CA ILE A 54 -32.88 -36.48 -0.68
C ILE A 54 -33.33 -36.68 0.78
N CYS A 55 -32.40 -36.48 1.71
CA CYS A 55 -32.66 -36.53 3.14
C CYS A 55 -32.20 -35.25 3.83
N ASP A 56 -33.14 -34.56 4.47
CA ASP A 56 -32.92 -33.34 5.26
C ASP A 56 -33.78 -33.40 6.54
N PRO A 57 -33.35 -34.17 7.55
CA PRO A 57 -34.11 -34.36 8.79
C PRO A 57 -34.27 -33.06 9.59
N GLU A 58 -33.36 -32.10 9.42
CA GLU A 58 -33.32 -30.83 10.17
C GLU A 58 -34.02 -29.67 9.43
N LYS A 59 -34.63 -29.93 8.26
CA LYS A 59 -35.37 -28.96 7.44
C LYS A 59 -34.54 -27.71 7.11
N ILE A 60 -33.26 -27.92 6.82
CA ILE A 60 -32.34 -26.90 6.33
C ILE A 60 -32.83 -26.33 4.98
N LEU A 61 -33.41 -27.20 4.15
CA LEU A 61 -34.01 -26.88 2.86
C LEU A 61 -35.51 -26.71 3.02
N SER A 62 -36.09 -25.71 2.35
CA SER A 62 -37.55 -25.59 2.29
C SER A 62 -38.16 -26.77 1.51
N SER A 63 -39.41 -27.12 1.84
CA SER A 63 -40.13 -28.18 1.12
C SER A 63 -40.21 -27.93 -0.39
N LYS A 64 -40.25 -26.67 -0.81
CA LYS A 64 -40.24 -26.26 -2.23
C LYS A 64 -38.92 -26.65 -2.90
N THR A 65 -37.80 -26.29 -2.28
CA THR A 65 -36.46 -26.60 -2.77
C THR A 65 -36.20 -28.11 -2.77
N ALA A 66 -36.57 -28.81 -1.69
CA ALA A 66 -36.43 -30.26 -1.61
C ALA A 66 -37.22 -31.00 -2.70
N ASN A 67 -38.45 -30.55 -3.02
CA ASN A 67 -39.24 -31.10 -4.11
C ASN A 67 -38.63 -30.80 -5.49
N LYS A 68 -38.07 -29.60 -5.68
CA LYS A 68 -37.36 -29.24 -6.91
C LYS A 68 -36.10 -30.09 -7.11
N ILE A 69 -35.33 -30.31 -6.04
CA ILE A 69 -34.17 -31.20 -6.10
C ILE A 69 -34.61 -32.62 -6.44
N GLU A 70 -35.66 -33.16 -5.82
CA GLU A 70 -36.20 -34.48 -6.18
C GLU A 70 -36.54 -34.59 -7.68
N GLU A 71 -37.16 -33.56 -8.26
CA GLU A 71 -37.44 -33.51 -9.70
C GLU A 71 -36.17 -33.52 -10.55
N LEU A 72 -35.12 -32.79 -10.12
CA LEU A 72 -33.81 -32.81 -10.77
C LEU A 72 -33.14 -34.20 -10.67
N LEU A 73 -33.18 -34.85 -9.51
CA LEU A 73 -32.63 -36.20 -9.31
C LEU A 73 -33.31 -37.22 -10.25
N HIS A 74 -34.64 -37.16 -10.33
CA HIS A 74 -35.41 -37.99 -11.27
C HIS A 74 -35.08 -37.67 -12.73
N SER A 75 -34.90 -36.38 -13.07
CA SER A 75 -34.50 -35.96 -14.41
C SER A 75 -33.12 -36.51 -14.81
N VAL A 76 -32.15 -36.51 -13.90
CA VAL A 76 -30.81 -37.10 -14.14
C VAL A 76 -30.93 -38.59 -14.43
N GLY A 77 -31.67 -39.35 -13.60
CA GLY A 77 -31.85 -40.80 -13.81
C GLY A 77 -32.56 -41.16 -15.12
N LYS A 78 -33.45 -40.29 -15.60
CA LYS A 78 -34.20 -40.50 -16.86
C LYS A 78 -33.46 -40.05 -18.11
N ASN A 79 -32.71 -38.96 -18.03
CA ASN A 79 -32.11 -38.29 -19.21
C ASN A 79 -30.64 -38.63 -19.42
N THR A 80 -30.03 -39.42 -18.54
CA THR A 80 -28.66 -39.89 -18.68
C THR A 80 -28.63 -41.38 -19.01
N ALA A 81 -27.52 -41.86 -19.56
CA ALA A 81 -27.33 -43.26 -19.91
C ALA A 81 -26.08 -43.79 -19.20
N SER A 82 -26.28 -44.57 -18.13
CA SER A 82 -25.17 -45.24 -17.43
C SER A 82 -24.75 -46.53 -18.15
N GLY A 83 -25.65 -47.10 -18.96
CA GLY A 83 -25.45 -48.36 -19.70
C GLY A 83 -25.60 -49.60 -18.83
N CYS A 84 -26.23 -49.47 -17.66
CA CYS A 84 -26.29 -50.51 -16.63
C CYS A 84 -27.57 -51.37 -16.67
N SER A 85 -28.65 -50.91 -17.32
CA SER A 85 -29.91 -51.65 -17.38
C SER A 85 -30.67 -51.39 -18.69
N SER A 86 -31.48 -52.36 -19.12
CA SER A 86 -32.42 -52.23 -20.25
C SER A 86 -33.81 -51.75 -19.82
N GLY A 87 -33.97 -51.30 -18.56
CA GLY A 87 -35.24 -50.91 -17.94
C GLY A 87 -35.47 -49.39 -17.90
N GLU A 88 -36.59 -48.95 -17.30
CA GLU A 88 -37.04 -47.54 -17.27
C GLU A 88 -36.14 -46.57 -16.47
N ASN A 89 -35.12 -47.05 -15.75
CA ASN A 89 -34.14 -46.25 -15.01
C ASN A 89 -32.70 -46.68 -15.35
N ALA A 90 -32.28 -46.43 -16.60
CA ALA A 90 -30.96 -46.82 -17.11
C ALA A 90 -29.90 -45.71 -16.98
N GLY A 91 -30.19 -44.64 -16.25
CA GLY A 91 -29.30 -43.50 -16.02
C GLY A 91 -28.62 -43.51 -14.65
N PHE A 92 -27.75 -42.54 -14.45
CA PHE A 92 -27.02 -42.34 -13.19
C PHE A 92 -27.96 -41.91 -12.07
N GLN A 93 -27.63 -42.31 -10.83
CA GLN A 93 -28.42 -41.96 -9.64
C GLN A 93 -27.63 -41.03 -8.71
N ILE A 94 -28.32 -40.04 -8.14
CA ILE A 94 -27.72 -39.11 -7.18
C ILE A 94 -28.50 -39.19 -5.88
N GLY A 95 -27.80 -39.36 -4.76
CA GLY A 95 -28.32 -39.22 -3.40
C GLY A 95 -27.83 -37.93 -2.76
N VAL A 96 -28.67 -37.28 -1.95
CA VAL A 96 -28.36 -36.01 -1.29
C VAL A 96 -28.66 -36.12 0.20
N ALA A 97 -27.65 -35.88 1.04
CA ALA A 97 -27.75 -35.83 2.49
C ALA A 97 -27.36 -34.44 2.99
N VAL A 98 -28.27 -33.79 3.73
CA VAL A 98 -28.04 -32.46 4.31
C VAL A 98 -28.27 -32.52 5.82
N LEU A 99 -27.30 -32.02 6.58
CA LEU A 99 -27.33 -32.02 8.04
C LEU A 99 -26.53 -30.86 8.65
N ASN A 100 -26.81 -30.53 9.91
CA ASN A 100 -26.06 -29.49 10.60
C ASN A 100 -24.68 -29.97 11.03
N ARG A 101 -24.56 -31.06 11.79
CA ARG A 101 -23.28 -31.51 12.35
C ARG A 101 -23.14 -33.02 12.36
N MET A 102 -21.97 -33.51 11.98
CA MET A 102 -21.57 -34.90 12.11
C MET A 102 -20.93 -35.15 13.47
N ARG A 103 -21.21 -36.31 14.05
CA ARG A 103 -20.45 -36.78 15.21
C ARG A 103 -19.05 -37.20 14.76
N ARG A 104 -18.02 -36.51 15.25
CA ARG A 104 -16.63 -36.79 14.91
C ARG A 104 -16.16 -38.15 15.42
N ILE A 105 -15.30 -38.80 14.62
CA ILE A 105 -14.60 -40.02 15.02
C ILE A 105 -13.31 -39.61 15.76
N PRO A 106 -13.10 -40.07 17.00
CA PRO A 106 -11.89 -39.72 17.75
C PRO A 106 -10.62 -40.14 17.00
N GLY A 107 -9.68 -39.21 16.84
CA GLY A 107 -8.39 -39.46 16.17
C GLY A 107 -8.38 -39.21 14.66
N GLU A 108 -9.51 -38.84 14.06
CA GLU A 108 -9.62 -38.54 12.62
C GLU A 108 -9.84 -37.06 12.36
N SER A 109 -9.46 -36.60 11.17
CA SER A 109 -9.79 -35.25 10.72
C SER A 109 -11.28 -35.10 10.41
N VAL A 110 -11.75 -33.86 10.24
CA VAL A 110 -13.16 -33.61 9.90
C VAL A 110 -13.44 -34.13 8.49
N GLU A 111 -12.47 -33.97 7.60
CA GLU A 111 -12.46 -34.41 6.22
C GLU A 111 -12.57 -35.95 6.14
N GLU A 112 -11.74 -36.68 6.90
CA GLU A 112 -11.76 -38.15 6.97
C GLU A 112 -13.09 -38.68 7.54
N THR A 113 -13.61 -38.02 8.58
CA THR A 113 -14.93 -38.35 9.13
C THR A 113 -16.02 -38.17 8.08
N THR A 114 -15.99 -37.06 7.34
CA THR A 114 -16.98 -36.72 6.30
C THR A 114 -16.96 -37.74 5.17
N GLU A 115 -15.77 -38.11 4.69
CA GLU A 115 -15.59 -39.12 3.66
C GLU A 115 -16.20 -40.47 4.08
N LYS A 116 -15.87 -40.94 5.29
CA LYS A 116 -16.40 -42.21 5.81
C LYS A 116 -17.91 -42.14 6.02
N PHE A 117 -18.44 -41.00 6.43
CA PHE A 117 -19.88 -40.78 6.58
C PHE A 117 -20.58 -40.89 5.23
N ALA A 118 -20.10 -40.15 4.22
CA ALA A 118 -20.68 -40.13 2.89
C ALA A 118 -20.64 -41.50 2.22
N LYS A 119 -19.49 -42.21 2.29
CA LYS A 119 -19.35 -43.58 1.77
C LYS A 119 -20.30 -44.56 2.48
N HIS A 120 -20.40 -44.46 3.81
CA HIS A 120 -21.34 -45.29 4.56
C HIS A 120 -22.80 -45.07 4.12
N LEU A 121 -23.21 -43.81 3.93
CA LEU A 121 -24.55 -43.52 3.41
C LEU A 121 -24.72 -44.02 1.97
N HIS A 122 -23.71 -43.86 1.12
CA HIS A 122 -23.74 -44.30 -0.27
C HIS A 122 -24.07 -45.79 -0.37
N ASP A 123 -23.34 -46.60 0.41
CA ASP A 123 -23.52 -48.06 0.46
C ASP A 123 -24.86 -48.43 1.12
N ARG A 124 -25.20 -47.80 2.24
CA ARG A 124 -26.41 -48.14 3.02
C ARG A 124 -27.69 -47.76 2.29
N TRP A 125 -27.69 -46.64 1.59
CA TRP A 125 -28.84 -46.20 0.80
C TRP A 125 -28.93 -46.95 -0.52
N GLY A 126 -27.83 -47.55 -0.98
CA GLY A 126 -27.77 -48.24 -2.25
C GLY A 126 -28.00 -47.28 -3.42
N VAL A 127 -27.36 -46.11 -3.37
CA VAL A 127 -27.42 -45.16 -4.49
C VAL A 127 -26.65 -45.76 -5.66
N GLY A 128 -27.31 -45.97 -6.78
CA GLY A 128 -26.77 -46.66 -7.94
C GLY A 128 -27.26 -48.10 -8.08
N HIS A 129 -27.15 -48.62 -9.28
CA HIS A 129 -27.56 -49.98 -9.62
C HIS A 129 -26.52 -51.00 -9.15
N ALA A 130 -27.01 -52.06 -8.53
CA ALA A 130 -26.18 -53.16 -8.04
C ALA A 130 -25.32 -53.75 -9.17
N GLY A 131 -24.01 -53.82 -8.94
CA GLY A 131 -23.02 -54.36 -9.89
C GLY A 131 -22.57 -53.38 -10.97
N CYS A 132 -23.21 -52.21 -11.11
CA CYS A 132 -22.78 -51.18 -12.05
C CYS A 132 -22.08 -49.99 -11.36
N ASP A 133 -22.41 -49.70 -10.11
CA ASP A 133 -21.81 -48.60 -9.33
C ASP A 133 -21.93 -47.23 -10.05
N ASP A 134 -23.11 -46.93 -10.61
CA ASP A 134 -23.45 -45.68 -11.33
C ASP A 134 -24.11 -44.63 -10.42
N GLY A 135 -23.92 -44.75 -9.11
CA GLY A 135 -24.40 -43.83 -8.09
C GLY A 135 -23.40 -42.75 -7.70
N ALA A 136 -23.91 -41.61 -7.26
CA ALA A 136 -23.14 -40.57 -6.56
C ALA A 136 -23.89 -40.05 -5.34
N MET A 137 -23.20 -39.87 -4.22
CA MET A 137 -23.75 -39.39 -2.96
C MET A 137 -23.14 -38.04 -2.60
N LEU A 138 -23.96 -37.00 -2.53
CA LEU A 138 -23.60 -35.67 -2.04
C LEU A 138 -23.93 -35.56 -0.55
N LEU A 139 -22.93 -35.24 0.28
CA LEU A 139 -23.08 -34.94 1.69
C LEU A 139 -22.73 -33.47 1.96
N LEU A 140 -23.64 -32.71 2.57
CA LEU A 140 -23.42 -31.35 3.04
C LEU A 140 -23.60 -31.28 4.57
N SER A 141 -22.52 -30.96 5.28
CA SER A 141 -22.54 -30.67 6.72
C SER A 141 -22.25 -29.20 6.98
N ILE A 142 -23.26 -28.47 7.47
CA ILE A 142 -23.23 -27.01 7.59
C ILE A 142 -22.24 -26.52 8.63
N LEU A 143 -22.33 -27.03 9.85
CA LEU A 143 -21.55 -26.56 10.99
C LEU A 143 -20.11 -27.07 10.95
N ASP A 144 -19.87 -28.22 10.33
CA ASP A 144 -18.52 -28.72 10.05
C ASP A 144 -17.89 -28.05 8.82
N ARG A 145 -18.69 -27.32 8.02
CA ARG A 145 -18.29 -26.66 6.77
C ARG A 145 -17.69 -27.62 5.75
N GLN A 146 -18.23 -28.83 5.68
CA GLN A 146 -17.75 -29.88 4.81
C GLN A 146 -18.78 -30.20 3.72
N VAL A 147 -18.28 -30.39 2.51
CA VAL A 147 -19.02 -30.96 1.39
C VAL A 147 -18.18 -32.10 0.85
N TYR A 148 -18.80 -33.25 0.66
CA TYR A 148 -18.13 -34.41 0.09
C TYR A 148 -19.05 -35.11 -0.91
N VAL A 149 -18.48 -35.55 -2.03
CA VAL A 149 -19.18 -36.34 -3.04
C VAL A 149 -18.51 -37.71 -3.12
N SER A 150 -19.25 -38.76 -2.78
CA SER A 150 -18.81 -40.14 -3.01
C SER A 150 -19.34 -40.61 -4.36
N THR A 151 -18.51 -41.20 -5.20
CA THR A 151 -18.92 -41.73 -6.51
C THR A 151 -18.67 -43.24 -6.59
N GLY A 152 -19.58 -43.96 -7.23
CA GLY A 152 -19.39 -45.35 -7.61
C GLY A 152 -18.42 -45.46 -8.79
N LYS A 153 -17.89 -46.66 -9.03
CA LYS A 153 -16.83 -46.88 -10.04
C LYS A 153 -17.23 -46.41 -11.44
N ARG A 154 -18.49 -46.59 -11.84
CA ARG A 154 -18.99 -46.16 -13.15
C ARG A 154 -19.24 -44.65 -13.17
N ALA A 155 -19.79 -44.09 -12.10
CA ALA A 155 -19.99 -42.65 -11.97
C ALA A 155 -18.65 -41.88 -12.02
N MET A 156 -17.60 -42.41 -11.41
CA MET A 156 -16.26 -41.80 -11.36
C MET A 156 -15.62 -41.59 -12.74
N ILE A 157 -16.01 -42.36 -13.76
CA ILE A 157 -15.49 -42.21 -15.13
C ILE A 157 -15.90 -40.84 -15.73
N LEU A 158 -17.10 -40.37 -15.41
CA LEU A 158 -17.60 -39.06 -15.86
C LEU A 158 -17.39 -37.99 -14.80
N LEU A 159 -17.76 -38.28 -13.56
CA LEU A 159 -17.65 -37.40 -12.41
C LEU A 159 -16.37 -37.74 -11.63
N SER A 160 -15.22 -37.43 -12.23
CA SER A 160 -13.90 -37.60 -11.61
C SER A 160 -13.67 -36.61 -10.46
N ASP A 161 -12.64 -36.87 -9.65
CA ASP A 161 -12.25 -35.97 -8.55
C ASP A 161 -12.01 -34.53 -9.03
N ASP A 162 -11.44 -34.34 -10.22
CA ASP A 162 -11.26 -33.01 -10.84
C ASP A 162 -12.59 -32.31 -11.15
N GLN A 163 -13.60 -33.05 -11.61
CA GLN A 163 -14.93 -32.50 -11.87
C GLN A 163 -15.65 -32.16 -10.57
N ILE A 164 -15.50 -33.00 -9.54
CA ILE A 164 -16.05 -32.76 -8.20
C ILE A 164 -15.43 -31.50 -7.58
N ASP A 165 -14.11 -31.33 -7.69
CA ASP A 165 -13.41 -30.13 -7.25
C ASP A 165 -13.97 -28.86 -7.87
N ILE A 166 -14.21 -28.87 -9.20
CA ILE A 166 -14.80 -27.73 -9.92
C ILE A 166 -16.20 -27.41 -9.36
N ILE A 167 -17.02 -28.44 -9.14
CA ILE A 167 -18.36 -28.27 -8.59
C ILE A 167 -18.26 -27.63 -7.20
N ILE A 168 -17.46 -28.21 -6.30
CA ILE A 168 -17.28 -27.71 -4.93
C ILE A 168 -16.75 -26.27 -4.95
N GLU A 169 -15.82 -25.93 -5.84
CA GLU A 169 -15.34 -24.55 -6.03
C GLU A 169 -16.47 -23.58 -6.40
N GLU A 170 -17.40 -23.99 -7.27
CA GLU A 170 -18.58 -23.20 -7.63
C GLU A 170 -19.60 -23.07 -6.47
N LEU A 171 -19.67 -24.06 -5.57
CA LEU A 171 -20.54 -24.00 -4.39
C LEU A 171 -20.03 -23.03 -3.32
N LYS A 172 -18.72 -22.88 -3.16
CA LYS A 172 -18.08 -22.04 -2.11
C LYS A 172 -18.74 -20.66 -1.93
N PRO A 173 -18.98 -19.83 -2.96
CA PRO A 173 -19.61 -18.51 -2.78
C PRO A 173 -21.06 -18.57 -2.27
N HIS A 174 -21.82 -19.63 -2.56
CA HIS A 174 -23.16 -19.81 -2.00
C HIS A 174 -23.09 -20.24 -0.53
N LEU A 175 -22.21 -21.21 -0.21
CA LEU A 175 -21.99 -21.66 1.16
C LEU A 175 -21.48 -20.55 2.08
N GLN A 176 -20.59 -19.67 1.58
CA GLN A 176 -20.09 -18.51 2.32
C GLN A 176 -21.20 -17.50 2.65
N ARG A 177 -22.18 -17.34 1.75
CA ARG A 177 -23.36 -16.50 1.96
C ARG A 177 -24.48 -17.20 2.72
N LYS A 178 -24.25 -18.45 3.18
CA LYS A 178 -25.24 -19.32 3.85
C LYS A 178 -26.48 -19.62 3.00
N ASP A 179 -26.32 -19.57 1.68
CA ASP A 179 -27.36 -19.89 0.71
C ASP A 179 -27.32 -21.40 0.40
N TYR A 180 -27.75 -22.19 1.38
CA TYR A 180 -27.67 -23.66 1.31
C TYR A 180 -28.62 -24.22 0.25
N GLU A 181 -29.80 -23.63 0.11
CA GLU A 181 -30.80 -24.03 -0.89
C GLU A 181 -30.23 -23.97 -2.30
N GLN A 182 -29.69 -22.81 -2.71
CA GLN A 182 -29.10 -22.66 -4.03
C GLN A 182 -27.84 -23.52 -4.20
N SER A 183 -27.05 -23.73 -3.13
CA SER A 183 -25.85 -24.55 -3.20
C SER A 183 -26.17 -26.02 -3.51
N VAL A 184 -27.16 -26.61 -2.85
CA VAL A 184 -27.53 -28.02 -3.08
C VAL A 184 -28.20 -28.18 -4.44
N GLU A 185 -29.07 -27.24 -4.83
CA GLU A 185 -29.67 -27.24 -6.17
C GLU A 185 -28.59 -27.17 -7.26
N LEU A 186 -27.62 -26.24 -7.12
CA LEU A 186 -26.53 -26.08 -8.07
C LEU A 186 -25.66 -27.34 -8.17
N ALA A 187 -25.33 -27.96 -7.03
CA ALA A 187 -24.54 -29.19 -6.99
C ALA A 187 -25.20 -30.31 -7.82
N VAL A 188 -26.50 -30.54 -7.61
CA VAL A 188 -27.26 -31.57 -8.34
C VAL A 188 -27.34 -31.25 -9.83
N VAL A 189 -27.57 -29.98 -10.19
CA VAL A 189 -27.57 -29.55 -11.60
C VAL A 189 -26.21 -29.83 -12.26
N ARG A 190 -25.10 -29.44 -11.64
CA ARG A 190 -23.76 -29.64 -12.20
C ARG A 190 -23.39 -31.11 -12.32
N MET A 191 -23.69 -31.92 -11.30
CA MET A 191 -23.49 -33.37 -11.37
C MET A 191 -24.32 -33.99 -12.52
N GLY A 192 -25.57 -33.57 -12.69
CA GLY A 192 -26.43 -33.99 -13.80
C GLY A 192 -25.93 -33.59 -15.19
N GLU A 193 -25.33 -32.40 -15.31
CA GLU A 193 -24.68 -31.94 -16.54
C GLU A 193 -23.47 -32.80 -16.90
N VAL A 194 -22.64 -33.15 -15.91
CA VAL A 194 -21.49 -34.04 -16.09
C VAL A 194 -21.94 -35.43 -16.53
N PHE A 195 -22.97 -36.00 -15.90
CA PHE A 195 -23.54 -37.29 -16.30
C PHE A 195 -24.21 -37.28 -17.68
N SER A 196 -24.60 -36.10 -18.16
CA SER A 196 -25.10 -35.90 -19.52
C SER A 196 -23.97 -35.76 -20.56
N GLY A 197 -22.70 -35.87 -20.13
CA GLY A 197 -21.50 -35.83 -20.96
C GLY A 197 -20.87 -34.45 -21.13
N LYS A 198 -21.29 -33.44 -20.35
CA LYS A 198 -20.60 -32.14 -20.34
C LYS A 198 -19.33 -32.23 -19.50
N VAL A 199 -18.23 -31.66 -19.98
CA VAL A 199 -17.00 -31.50 -19.19
C VAL A 199 -16.96 -30.09 -18.62
N LEU A 200 -16.90 -29.97 -17.29
CA LEU A 200 -16.76 -28.67 -16.63
C LEU A 200 -15.32 -28.18 -16.82
N GLN A 201 -15.17 -26.90 -17.15
CA GLN A 201 -13.88 -26.23 -17.24
C GLN A 201 -13.61 -25.45 -15.95
N ARG A 202 -12.43 -25.63 -15.34
CA ARG A 202 -12.01 -24.83 -14.18
C ARG A 202 -12.02 -23.34 -14.57
N PRO A 203 -12.64 -22.45 -13.77
CA PRO A 203 -12.55 -21.02 -14.01
C PRO A 203 -11.10 -20.58 -13.87
N PHE A 204 -10.51 -20.01 -14.93
CA PHE A 204 -9.16 -19.47 -14.87
C PHE A 204 -9.11 -18.32 -13.86
N ASN A 205 -8.26 -18.46 -12.83
CA ASN A 205 -8.03 -17.42 -11.83
C ASN A 205 -7.15 -16.30 -12.41
N TYR A 206 -7.74 -15.43 -13.24
CA TYR A 206 -7.05 -14.28 -13.85
C TYR A 206 -6.44 -13.33 -12.82
N GLY A 207 -6.93 -13.31 -11.58
CA GLY A 207 -6.37 -12.48 -10.50
C GLY A 207 -4.90 -12.78 -10.20
N LEU A 208 -4.52 -14.07 -10.14
CA LEU A 208 -3.13 -14.46 -9.90
C LEU A 208 -2.24 -14.09 -11.10
N ILE A 209 -2.74 -14.30 -12.31
CA ILE A 209 -2.01 -13.97 -13.55
C ILE A 209 -1.75 -12.45 -13.60
N ILE A 210 -2.78 -11.63 -13.35
CA ILE A 210 -2.67 -10.16 -13.32
C ILE A 210 -1.69 -9.73 -12.22
N PHE A 211 -1.77 -10.32 -11.02
CA PHE A 211 -0.85 -10.03 -9.93
C PHE A 211 0.60 -10.35 -10.28
N CYS A 212 0.87 -11.53 -10.85
CA CYS A 212 2.20 -11.92 -11.30
C CYS A 212 2.75 -10.97 -12.37
N VAL A 213 1.93 -10.57 -13.34
CA VAL A 213 2.32 -9.61 -14.38
C VAL A 213 2.63 -8.23 -13.78
N LEU A 214 1.78 -7.72 -12.89
CA LEU A 214 2.02 -6.45 -12.20
C LEU A 214 3.30 -6.50 -11.37
N PHE A 215 3.54 -7.60 -10.65
CA PHE A 215 4.76 -7.79 -9.87
C PHE A 215 6.01 -7.78 -10.76
N ILE A 216 5.99 -8.49 -11.89
CA ILE A 216 7.11 -8.50 -12.85
C ILE A 216 7.35 -7.10 -13.41
N VAL A 217 6.29 -6.34 -13.73
CA VAL A 217 6.41 -4.96 -14.22
C VAL A 217 7.00 -4.06 -13.13
N ILE A 218 6.53 -4.15 -11.88
CA ILE A 218 7.05 -3.34 -10.76
C ILE A 218 8.52 -3.65 -10.50
N VAL A 219 8.89 -4.93 -10.46
CA VAL A 219 10.28 -5.36 -10.28
C VAL A 219 11.13 -4.91 -11.47
N GLY A 220 10.64 -5.08 -12.70
CA GLY A 220 11.32 -4.64 -13.92
C GLY A 220 11.56 -3.13 -13.95
N VAL A 221 10.57 -2.33 -13.58
CA VAL A 221 10.68 -0.86 -13.47
C VAL A 221 11.63 -0.48 -12.33
N GLY A 222 11.56 -1.15 -11.18
CA GLY A 222 12.48 -0.93 -10.06
C GLY A 222 13.93 -1.21 -10.42
N LEU A 223 14.21 -2.33 -11.09
CA LEU A 223 15.52 -2.67 -11.61
C LEU A 223 15.98 -1.69 -12.70
N TYR A 224 15.08 -1.27 -13.59
CA TYR A 224 15.37 -0.28 -14.62
C TYR A 224 15.78 1.08 -14.02
N ILE A 225 15.01 1.59 -13.05
CA ILE A 225 15.32 2.84 -12.34
C ILE A 225 16.62 2.69 -11.55
N SER A 226 16.83 1.56 -10.86
CA SER A 226 18.08 1.29 -10.12
C SER A 226 19.30 1.31 -11.04
N HIS A 227 19.19 0.69 -12.22
CA HIS A 227 20.26 0.67 -13.21
C HIS A 227 20.52 2.07 -13.78
N GLN A 228 19.47 2.83 -14.09
CA GLN A 228 19.57 4.23 -14.53
C GLN A 228 20.31 5.09 -13.50
N GLN A 229 19.94 5.02 -12.22
CA GLN A 229 20.61 5.77 -11.16
C GLN A 229 22.09 5.39 -11.03
N GLU A 230 22.43 4.11 -11.17
CA GLU A 230 23.81 3.65 -11.10
C GLU A 230 24.65 4.18 -12.27
N GLN A 231 24.08 4.23 -13.48
CA GLN A 231 24.77 4.83 -14.62
C GLN A 231 25.02 6.33 -14.44
N GLU A 232 24.03 7.08 -13.96
CA GLU A 232 24.18 8.52 -13.71
C GLU A 232 25.15 8.81 -12.55
N ARG A 233 25.13 7.98 -11.49
CA ARG A 233 26.12 8.04 -10.40
C ARG A 233 27.55 7.85 -10.90
N LYS A 234 27.78 6.86 -11.77
CA LYS A 234 29.12 6.61 -12.36
C LYS A 234 29.61 7.78 -13.22
N LYS A 235 28.72 8.39 -14.02
CA LYS A 235 29.05 9.58 -14.82
C LYS A 235 29.43 10.76 -13.93
N CYS A 236 28.65 11.03 -12.88
CA CYS A 236 28.92 12.11 -11.94
C CYS A 236 30.23 11.88 -11.16
N ALA A 237 30.46 10.66 -10.66
CA ALA A 237 31.69 10.31 -9.94
C ALA A 237 32.95 10.51 -10.81
N THR A 238 32.86 10.19 -12.11
CA THR A 238 33.98 10.39 -13.05
C THR A 238 34.24 11.88 -13.29
N LYS A 239 33.19 12.69 -13.45
CA LYS A 239 33.32 14.15 -13.60
C LYS A 239 33.92 14.80 -12.35
N LEU A 240 33.47 14.40 -11.17
CA LEU A 240 33.96 14.95 -9.91
C LEU A 240 35.46 14.68 -9.71
N LYS A 241 35.92 13.46 -10.03
CA LYS A 241 37.34 13.12 -10.00
C LYS A 241 38.20 14.02 -10.90
N ARG A 242 37.75 14.28 -12.14
CA ARG A 242 38.46 15.18 -13.07
C ARG A 242 38.57 16.60 -12.51
N ILE A 243 37.49 17.14 -11.95
CA ILE A 243 37.49 18.49 -11.36
C ILE A 243 38.43 18.56 -10.14
N GLN A 244 38.48 17.50 -9.31
CA GLN A 244 39.42 17.43 -8.20
C GLN A 244 40.88 17.42 -8.66
N GLU A 245 41.20 16.61 -9.67
CA GLU A 245 42.55 16.55 -10.24
C GLU A 245 42.98 17.91 -10.82
N GLU A 246 42.09 18.59 -11.56
CA GLU A 246 42.36 19.93 -12.08
C GLU A 246 42.58 20.96 -10.96
N ARG A 247 41.76 20.90 -9.90
CA ARG A 247 41.92 21.77 -8.72
C ARG A 247 43.25 21.52 -8.01
N ASP A 248 43.65 20.27 -7.85
CA ASP A 248 44.90 19.93 -7.17
C ASP A 248 46.13 20.33 -8.01
N ARG A 249 46.06 20.18 -9.35
CA ARG A 249 47.07 20.75 -10.27
C ARG A 249 47.14 22.28 -10.16
N ALA A 250 46.01 22.97 -10.12
CA ALA A 250 45.96 24.43 -9.98
C ALA A 250 46.57 24.88 -8.64
N LYS A 251 46.28 24.18 -7.54
CA LYS A 251 46.91 24.45 -6.23
C LYS A 251 48.42 24.20 -6.24
N GLN A 252 48.89 23.15 -6.91
CA GLN A 252 50.32 22.87 -7.02
C GLN A 252 51.04 23.97 -7.81
N ASN A 253 50.45 24.42 -8.93
CA ASN A 253 50.97 25.54 -9.70
C ASN A 253 50.93 26.84 -8.89
N GLN A 254 49.91 27.08 -8.06
CA GLN A 254 49.86 28.27 -7.20
C GLN A 254 51.05 28.33 -6.22
N LYS A 255 51.48 27.19 -5.67
CA LYS A 255 52.69 27.12 -4.82
C LYS A 255 53.99 27.43 -5.57
N SER A 256 54.05 27.24 -6.89
CA SER A 256 55.25 27.58 -7.67
C SER A 256 55.36 29.06 -8.05
N TYR A 257 54.27 29.82 -7.96
CA TYR A 257 54.22 31.26 -8.28
C TYR A 257 54.23 32.19 -7.05
N GLU A 258 54.40 31.65 -5.84
CA GLU A 258 54.65 32.49 -4.67
C GLU A 258 55.99 33.22 -4.88
N SER A 259 55.95 34.55 -5.01
CA SER A 259 57.13 35.39 -5.22
C SER A 259 58.08 35.23 -4.03
N LYS A 260 59.21 34.53 -4.24
CA LYS A 260 60.18 34.22 -3.18
C LYS A 260 61.20 35.32 -2.93
N SER A 261 61.26 36.33 -3.80
CA SER A 261 62.17 37.46 -3.68
C SER A 261 61.45 38.78 -3.80
N CYS A 262 62.01 39.81 -3.18
CA CYS A 262 61.51 41.17 -3.33
C CYS A 262 61.93 41.71 -4.70
N PRO A 263 61.01 42.20 -5.54
CA PRO A 263 61.35 42.73 -6.87
C PRO A 263 62.11 44.06 -6.84
N ILE A 264 62.23 44.72 -5.68
CA ILE A 264 62.95 46.00 -5.52
C ILE A 264 64.42 45.76 -5.18
N CYS A 265 64.73 44.93 -4.16
CA CYS A 265 66.10 44.61 -3.78
C CYS A 265 66.64 43.31 -4.42
N LEU A 266 65.79 42.53 -5.07
CA LEU A 266 66.09 41.22 -5.67
C LEU A 266 66.55 40.15 -4.67
N GLU A 267 66.50 40.42 -3.37
CA GLU A 267 66.84 39.47 -2.31
C GLU A 267 65.68 38.52 -2.01
N GLU A 268 66.01 37.27 -1.66
CA GLU A 268 65.03 36.29 -1.21
C GLU A 268 64.45 36.66 0.16
N PHE A 269 63.15 36.44 0.35
CA PHE A 269 62.47 36.67 1.61
C PHE A 269 62.95 35.67 2.67
N GLN A 270 63.73 36.13 3.64
CA GLN A 270 64.11 35.33 4.80
C GLN A 270 62.96 35.30 5.84
N PRO A 271 62.83 34.23 6.64
CA PRO A 271 61.72 34.09 7.61
C PRO A 271 61.65 35.23 8.64
N GLU A 272 62.78 35.86 8.99
CA GLU A 272 62.84 37.05 9.85
C GLU A 272 62.55 38.40 9.17
N THR A 273 62.47 38.45 7.83
CA THR A 273 62.24 39.72 7.12
C THR A 273 60.77 40.11 7.14
N ARG A 274 60.47 41.33 7.58
CA ARG A 274 59.10 41.86 7.53
C ARG A 274 58.72 42.12 6.07
N THR A 275 57.65 41.47 5.61
CA THR A 275 57.15 41.63 4.24
C THR A 275 55.76 42.24 4.24
N LYS A 276 55.48 43.13 3.28
CA LYS A 276 54.15 43.70 3.06
C LYS A 276 53.58 43.24 1.71
N LEU A 277 52.28 42.96 1.70
CA LEU A 277 51.51 42.62 0.51
C LEU A 277 50.62 43.82 0.18
N LEU A 278 50.75 44.36 -1.03
CA LEU A 278 49.86 45.41 -1.52
C LEU A 278 48.51 44.84 -1.95
N ALA A 279 47.45 45.66 -1.97
CA ALA A 279 46.09 45.24 -2.39
C ALA A 279 46.02 44.64 -3.82
N CYS A 280 47.00 44.94 -4.66
CA CYS A 280 47.15 44.33 -5.99
C CYS A 280 47.74 42.91 -5.98
N GLY A 281 48.10 42.36 -4.81
CA GLY A 281 48.62 41.00 -4.63
C GLY A 281 50.14 40.84 -4.76
N HIS A 282 50.90 41.93 -4.94
CA HIS A 282 52.36 41.88 -5.03
C HIS A 282 53.04 42.06 -3.66
N LYS A 283 54.06 41.24 -3.38
CA LYS A 283 54.77 41.15 -2.09
C LYS A 283 56.15 41.82 -2.15
N TYR A 284 56.51 42.55 -1.10
CA TYR A 284 57.76 43.31 -0.99
C TYR A 284 58.34 43.24 0.43
N CYS A 285 59.64 43.48 0.59
CA CYS A 285 60.22 43.76 1.91
C CYS A 285 59.64 45.08 2.41
N GLU A 286 59.25 45.14 3.68
CA GLU A 286 58.74 46.35 4.31
C GLU A 286 59.65 47.57 4.09
N PRO A 287 60.99 47.52 4.30
CA PRO A 287 61.85 48.69 4.06
C PRO A 287 61.89 49.12 2.59
N CYS A 288 61.90 48.16 1.65
CA CYS A 288 61.93 48.44 0.22
C CYS A 288 60.63 49.09 -0.25
N LEU A 289 59.49 48.60 0.26
CA LEU A 289 58.19 49.17 -0.07
C LEU A 289 58.04 50.56 0.53
N THR A 290 58.38 50.76 1.81
CA THR A 290 58.27 52.07 2.47
C THR A 290 59.07 53.12 1.73
N LYS A 291 60.33 52.84 1.39
CA LYS A 291 61.19 53.75 0.62
C LYS A 291 60.62 54.06 -0.77
N TRP A 292 60.00 53.10 -1.43
CA TRP A 292 59.37 53.33 -2.73
C TRP A 292 58.12 54.22 -2.60
N LEU A 293 57.31 54.01 -1.56
CA LEU A 293 56.09 54.76 -1.30
C LEU A 293 56.34 56.21 -0.85
N GLU A 294 57.57 56.55 -0.42
CA GLU A 294 57.98 57.94 -0.17
C GLU A 294 57.93 58.79 -1.45
N ASP A 295 58.34 58.21 -2.59
CA ASP A 295 58.41 58.92 -3.88
C ASP A 295 57.26 58.57 -4.83
N HIS A 296 56.65 57.39 -4.67
CA HIS A 296 55.66 56.86 -5.61
C HIS A 296 54.52 56.11 -4.90
N ALA A 297 53.29 56.63 -4.96
CA ALA A 297 52.10 55.97 -4.41
C ALA A 297 51.55 54.81 -5.28
N THR A 298 52.42 54.09 -6.01
CA THR A 298 52.00 53.02 -6.93
C THR A 298 52.86 51.76 -6.80
N CYS A 299 52.27 50.61 -7.12
CA CYS A 299 52.95 49.33 -7.13
C CYS A 299 54.09 49.29 -8.17
N PRO A 300 55.34 48.94 -7.80
CA PRO A 300 56.47 48.85 -8.73
C PRO A 300 56.26 47.87 -9.89
N ILE A 301 55.43 46.83 -9.71
CA ILE A 301 55.20 45.80 -10.74
C ILE A 301 54.06 46.21 -11.68
N CYS A 302 52.88 46.53 -11.14
CA CYS A 302 51.67 46.73 -11.94
C CYS A 302 51.18 48.19 -12.00
N ARG A 303 51.86 49.12 -11.33
CA ARG A 303 51.55 50.56 -11.27
C ARG A 303 50.17 50.93 -10.72
N GLN A 304 49.46 49.98 -10.12
CA GLN A 304 48.21 50.26 -9.41
C GLN A 304 48.49 51.04 -8.13
N SER A 305 47.58 51.93 -7.72
CA SER A 305 47.71 52.71 -6.49
C SER A 305 47.98 51.81 -5.29
N ALA A 306 48.95 52.22 -4.47
CA ALA A 306 49.34 51.52 -3.25
C ALA A 306 48.32 51.69 -2.11
N ASP A 307 47.52 52.75 -2.18
CA ASP A 307 46.60 53.19 -1.13
C ASP A 307 45.16 52.73 -1.39
N ARG A 308 44.96 51.53 -1.94
CA ARG A 308 43.62 50.95 -1.97
C ARG A 308 43.29 50.34 -0.61
N HIS A 309 43.09 51.22 0.37
CA HIS A 309 42.21 50.99 1.50
C HIS A 309 41.05 51.99 1.41
N ASP A 310 39.90 51.49 0.96
CA ASP A 310 38.57 51.95 1.36
C ASP A 310 38.32 53.48 1.37
N ASP A 311 38.31 54.10 0.18
CA ASP A 311 37.56 55.35 0.00
C ASP A 311 36.08 55.02 -0.29
N GLU A 312 35.23 55.58 0.55
CA GLU A 312 33.77 55.52 0.50
C GLU A 312 33.18 55.88 -0.88
N GLY A 313 32.13 55.15 -1.27
CA GLY A 313 31.10 55.71 -2.16
C GLY A 313 31.40 55.69 -3.66
N GLY A 314 32.01 54.63 -4.20
CA GLY A 314 32.15 54.43 -5.64
C GLY A 314 31.44 53.15 -6.10
N ALA A 315 30.26 53.29 -6.70
CA ALA A 315 29.42 52.23 -7.24
C ALA A 315 30.21 50.98 -7.72
N CYS A 316 30.02 49.86 -7.02
CA CYS A 316 30.25 48.56 -7.64
C CYS A 316 29.43 48.56 -8.93
N ARG A 317 30.09 48.50 -10.09
CA ARG A 317 29.43 48.48 -11.39
C ARG A 317 28.49 47.28 -11.40
N THR A 318 27.20 47.54 -11.20
CA THR A 318 26.11 46.54 -11.17
C THR A 318 25.99 45.74 -12.46
N TYR A 319 26.74 46.10 -13.51
CA TYR A 319 26.72 45.42 -14.80
C TYR A 319 27.42 44.05 -14.81
N ASP A 320 28.32 43.73 -13.87
CA ASP A 320 29.04 42.45 -13.87
C ASP A 320 28.43 41.37 -12.95
N ILE A 321 27.42 41.70 -12.13
CA ILE A 321 26.82 40.78 -11.13
C ILE A 321 25.50 40.15 -11.61
N ILE A 322 24.78 40.83 -12.51
CA ILE A 322 23.44 40.40 -12.98
C ILE A 322 23.44 38.99 -13.60
N PRO A 323 24.44 38.57 -14.42
CA PRO A 323 24.46 37.22 -14.99
C PRO A 323 24.68 36.13 -13.93
N ASP A 324 25.52 36.36 -12.93
CA ASP A 324 25.83 35.38 -11.89
C ASP A 324 24.68 35.23 -10.89
N LEU A 325 24.05 36.34 -10.50
CA LEU A 325 22.87 36.33 -9.63
C LEU A 325 21.70 35.60 -10.32
N GLN A 326 21.45 35.92 -11.59
CA GLN A 326 20.36 35.28 -12.35
C GLN A 326 20.62 33.77 -12.55
N PHE A 327 21.87 33.38 -12.79
CA PHE A 327 22.26 31.97 -12.86
C PHE A 327 22.01 31.23 -11.55
N ARG A 328 22.44 31.79 -10.41
CA ARG A 328 22.22 31.19 -9.08
C ARG A 328 20.74 31.08 -8.73
N LEU A 329 19.96 32.12 -9.02
CA LEU A 329 18.51 32.12 -8.82
C LEU A 329 17.80 31.05 -9.67
N MET A 330 18.24 30.88 -10.93
CA MET A 330 17.72 29.85 -11.81
C MET A 330 18.08 28.43 -11.32
N MET A 331 19.28 28.24 -10.78
CA MET A 331 19.69 26.97 -10.16
C MET A 331 18.88 26.66 -8.89
N LEU A 332 18.62 27.67 -8.05
CA LEU A 332 17.79 27.54 -6.85
C LEU A 332 16.34 27.15 -7.20
N GLN A 333 15.78 27.72 -8.27
CA GLN A 333 14.48 27.31 -8.78
C GLN A 333 14.46 25.84 -9.24
N LEU A 334 15.52 25.36 -9.89
CA LEU A 334 15.59 23.95 -10.33
C LEU A 334 15.70 22.98 -9.15
N GLN A 335 16.39 23.36 -8.08
CA GLN A 335 16.51 22.55 -6.87
C GLN A 335 15.25 22.61 -5.98
N HIS A 336 14.54 23.75 -6.00
CA HIS A 336 13.38 24.00 -5.14
C HIS A 336 12.16 24.56 -5.91
N PRO A 337 11.63 23.82 -6.91
CA PRO A 337 10.58 24.32 -7.81
C PRO A 337 9.23 24.55 -7.11
N SER A 338 9.00 23.91 -5.96
CA SER A 338 7.80 24.08 -5.15
C SER A 338 7.78 25.36 -4.30
N PHE A 339 8.92 26.06 -4.19
CA PHE A 339 9.06 27.23 -3.31
C PHE A 339 9.50 28.48 -4.06
N ILE A 340 10.34 28.33 -5.09
CA ILE A 340 10.84 29.44 -5.90
C ILE A 340 10.23 29.32 -7.29
N THR A 341 9.39 30.28 -7.65
CA THR A 341 8.76 30.32 -8.97
C THR A 341 9.59 31.10 -9.96
N ARG A 342 9.41 30.84 -11.26
CA ARG A 342 10.11 31.57 -12.34
C ARG A 342 9.90 33.08 -12.26
N THR A 343 8.70 33.49 -11.88
CA THR A 343 8.34 34.89 -11.66
C THR A 343 9.10 35.55 -10.51
N MET A 344 9.52 34.80 -9.48
CA MET A 344 10.37 35.31 -8.41
C MET A 344 11.81 35.48 -8.91
N VAL A 345 12.33 34.50 -9.65
CA VAL A 345 13.68 34.57 -10.27
C VAL A 345 13.81 35.76 -11.20
N ASP A 346 12.84 35.99 -12.08
CA ASP A 346 12.86 37.09 -13.03
C ASP A 346 12.78 38.46 -12.34
N ARG A 347 12.03 38.55 -11.23
CA ARG A 347 11.89 39.77 -10.43
C ARG A 347 13.15 40.05 -9.62
N TRP A 348 13.70 39.06 -8.94
CA TRP A 348 14.91 39.17 -8.11
C TRP A 348 16.17 39.38 -8.94
N GLY A 349 16.21 38.87 -10.17
CA GLY A 349 17.28 39.11 -11.12
C GLY A 349 17.15 40.42 -11.90
N SER A 350 16.11 41.22 -11.66
CA SER A 350 15.91 42.50 -12.35
C SER A 350 16.71 43.63 -11.69
N ASN A 351 17.21 44.56 -12.51
CA ASN A 351 18.01 45.71 -12.03
C ASN A 351 17.23 46.69 -11.13
N SER A 352 15.90 46.54 -11.03
CA SER A 352 15.02 47.38 -10.23
C SER A 352 14.69 46.80 -8.86
N PHE A 353 15.14 45.58 -8.55
CA PHE A 353 14.87 44.95 -7.26
C PHE A 353 16.01 45.23 -6.27
N THR A 354 15.71 46.01 -5.23
CA THR A 354 16.67 46.38 -4.16
C THR A 354 16.26 45.86 -2.78
N GLY A 355 15.20 45.05 -2.70
CA GLY A 355 14.67 44.52 -1.45
C GLY A 355 15.35 43.21 -1.01
N SER A 356 15.10 42.80 0.23
CA SER A 356 15.46 41.45 0.70
C SER A 356 14.53 40.41 0.06
N PHE A 357 15.11 39.32 -0.48
CA PHE A 357 14.34 38.22 -1.09
C PHE A 357 13.32 37.61 -0.12
N VAL A 358 13.68 37.54 1.17
CA VAL A 358 12.84 36.93 2.19
C VAL A 358 11.65 37.82 2.57
N SER A 359 11.77 39.11 2.30
CA SER A 359 10.70 40.10 2.51
C SER A 359 9.88 40.34 1.23
N ASP A 360 10.13 39.60 0.14
CA ASP A 360 9.36 39.77 -1.09
C ASP A 360 7.90 39.30 -0.87
N PRO A 361 6.89 40.17 -1.11
CA PRO A 361 5.49 39.84 -0.90
C PRO A 361 5.02 38.60 -1.67
N ILE A 362 5.59 38.35 -2.85
CA ILE A 362 5.26 37.18 -3.68
C ILE A 362 5.78 35.90 -3.01
N PHE A 363 7.00 35.94 -2.47
CA PHE A 363 7.62 34.82 -1.78
C PHE A 363 6.91 34.47 -0.46
N VAL A 364 6.57 35.49 0.34
CA VAL A 364 5.81 35.31 1.58
C VAL A 364 4.42 34.74 1.29
N ARG A 365 3.76 35.20 0.23
CA ARG A 365 2.39 34.77 -0.12
C ARG A 365 2.34 33.36 -0.70
N SER A 366 3.30 32.96 -1.54
CA SER A 366 3.38 31.59 -2.07
C SER A 366 3.66 30.54 -0.98
N SER A 367 4.35 30.93 0.09
CA SER A 367 4.62 30.06 1.25
C SER A 367 3.37 29.78 2.11
N MET A 368 2.31 30.60 1.96
CA MET A 368 1.05 30.46 2.71
C MET A 368 -0.05 29.69 1.94
N VAL A 369 0.09 29.51 0.63
CA VAL A 369 -0.92 28.81 -0.20
C VAL A 369 -0.49 27.36 -0.37
N GLY A 370 -0.67 26.58 0.69
CA GLY A 370 -0.32 25.17 0.73
C GLY A 370 -1.25 24.36 1.63
N GLY A 371 -2.56 24.43 1.38
CA GLY A 371 -3.54 23.48 1.93
C GLY A 371 -4.91 24.09 2.26
N GLY A 372 -5.95 23.66 1.53
CA GLY A 372 -7.33 23.72 1.99
C GLY A 372 -8.22 24.74 1.29
N SER A 373 -8.99 24.25 0.31
CA SER A 373 -10.27 24.86 -0.09
C SER A 373 -11.18 24.93 1.14
N PHE A 374 -11.57 26.13 1.58
CA PHE A 374 -12.69 26.31 2.50
C PHE A 374 -13.82 26.98 1.76
N GLY A 375 -14.85 26.18 1.48
CA GLY A 375 -16.15 26.64 1.05
C GLY A 375 -16.74 27.61 2.06
N SER A 376 -17.40 28.63 1.52
CA SER A 376 -18.31 29.53 2.19
C SER A 376 -19.41 28.75 2.91
N GLY A 377 -19.39 28.75 4.24
CA GLY A 377 -20.42 28.17 5.09
C GLY A 377 -20.58 28.99 6.37
N ARG A 378 -21.70 29.72 6.46
CA ARG A 378 -22.15 30.47 7.64
C ARG A 378 -22.49 29.50 8.79
N GLY A 379 -22.31 29.91 10.05
CA GLY A 379 -22.98 29.24 11.18
C GLY A 379 -22.36 29.51 12.55
N PHE A 380 -22.95 30.46 13.28
CA PHE A 380 -22.75 30.67 14.72
C PHE A 380 -23.23 29.47 15.55
N GLY A 381 -22.61 29.23 16.71
CA GLY A 381 -23.17 28.40 17.78
C GLY A 381 -22.14 28.00 18.82
N GLY A 382 -22.21 28.60 20.02
CA GLY A 382 -21.34 28.32 21.15
C GLY A 382 -21.74 27.11 22.00
N GLY A 383 -20.92 26.82 23.02
CA GLY A 383 -21.19 25.85 24.08
C GLY A 383 -19.89 25.30 24.67
N GLY A 384 -19.73 25.38 25.99
CA GLY A 384 -18.47 25.16 26.70
C GLY A 384 -18.33 23.81 27.42
N SER A 385 -17.28 23.74 28.25
CA SER A 385 -16.95 22.73 29.28
C SER A 385 -16.70 21.29 28.77
N SER A 386 -15.78 20.46 29.25
CA SER A 386 -14.90 20.44 30.43
C SER A 386 -14.00 19.18 30.33
N GLY A 387 -12.81 19.21 30.93
CA GLY A 387 -12.24 18.05 31.64
C GLY A 387 -11.04 17.31 31.04
N GLY A 388 -9.87 17.47 31.70
CA GLY A 388 -8.76 16.51 31.86
C GLY A 388 -7.91 16.23 30.61
N GLY A 389 -6.59 16.36 30.57
CA GLY A 389 -5.57 16.18 31.62
C GLY A 389 -4.62 15.07 31.16
N GLY A 390 -3.47 15.42 30.56
CA GLY A 390 -2.44 14.44 30.19
C GLY A 390 -1.38 14.94 29.20
N SER A 391 -0.17 15.18 29.73
CA SER A 391 1.14 15.28 29.05
C SER A 391 1.29 16.24 27.86
N GLY A 392 1.87 17.42 28.15
CA GLY A 392 2.30 18.39 27.15
C GLY A 392 3.58 17.98 26.43
N SER A 393 3.49 17.81 25.12
CA SER A 393 4.53 18.14 24.16
C SER A 393 3.98 19.25 23.27
N SER A 394 4.60 20.43 23.37
CA SER A 394 4.27 21.62 22.59
C SER A 394 4.47 21.34 21.09
N CYS A 395 3.39 21.07 20.38
CA CYS A 395 3.36 21.07 18.92
C CYS A 395 3.34 22.52 18.44
N ILE A 396 4.52 23.12 18.26
CA ILE A 396 4.67 24.33 17.46
C ILE A 396 4.15 24.01 16.04
N PRO A 397 3.23 24.80 15.46
CA PRO A 397 2.63 24.47 14.17
C PRO A 397 3.71 24.41 13.07
N ARG A 398 3.69 23.32 12.28
CA ARG A 398 4.56 23.02 11.11
C ARG A 398 4.60 24.11 10.01
N VAL A 399 3.90 25.22 10.19
CA VAL A 399 3.97 26.41 9.32
C VAL A 399 5.24 27.23 9.61
N PHE A 400 5.63 27.35 10.88
CA PHE A 400 6.86 28.08 11.26
C PHE A 400 8.16 27.34 10.89
N THR A 401 8.10 26.03 10.71
CA THR A 401 9.28 25.21 10.37
C THR A 401 9.65 25.32 8.88
N LYS A 402 8.69 25.58 7.98
CA LYS A 402 8.99 25.75 6.54
C LYS A 402 9.66 27.09 6.24
N SER A 403 9.21 28.18 6.86
CA SER A 403 9.84 29.50 6.71
C SER A 403 11.27 29.52 7.26
N ALA A 404 11.53 28.89 8.41
CA ALA A 404 12.88 28.79 8.98
C ALA A 404 13.83 27.92 8.13
N GLN A 405 13.33 26.85 7.53
CA GLN A 405 14.14 25.96 6.68
C GLN A 405 14.51 26.63 5.35
N VAL A 406 13.60 27.42 4.76
CA VAL A 406 13.91 28.21 3.56
C VAL A 406 14.78 29.42 3.88
N TYR A 407 14.63 30.05 5.05
CA TYR A 407 15.56 31.08 5.54
C TYR A 407 16.98 30.51 5.65
N SER A 408 17.11 29.26 6.14
CA SER A 408 18.41 28.60 6.25
C SER A 408 19.02 28.25 4.88
N ILE A 409 18.20 27.88 3.89
CA ILE A 409 18.66 27.55 2.53
C ILE A 409 19.10 28.82 1.79
N LEU A 410 18.28 29.89 1.84
CA LEU A 410 18.62 31.18 1.23
C LEU A 410 19.85 31.81 1.90
N ASN A 411 19.95 31.78 3.24
CA ASN A 411 21.15 32.26 3.93
C ASN A 411 22.38 31.37 3.63
N ALA A 412 22.26 30.05 3.60
CA ALA A 412 23.40 29.16 3.38
C ALA A 412 23.94 29.20 1.94
N GLU A 413 23.08 29.38 0.93
CA GLU A 413 23.50 29.37 -0.48
C GLU A 413 23.80 30.76 -1.05
N MET A 414 23.16 31.83 -0.54
CA MET A 414 23.44 33.21 -0.99
C MET A 414 24.51 33.93 -0.14
N LEU A 415 24.56 33.73 1.19
CA LEU A 415 25.53 34.44 2.06
C LEU A 415 26.93 33.79 2.07
N ASN A 416 27.12 32.63 1.44
CA ASN A 416 28.46 32.06 1.28
C ASN A 416 29.28 32.75 0.16
N SER A 417 28.70 33.76 -0.49
CA SER A 417 29.42 34.81 -1.20
C SER A 417 29.60 36.00 -0.26
N ARG A 418 30.83 36.31 0.14
CA ARG A 418 31.21 37.43 1.04
C ARG A 418 30.92 38.83 0.46
N THR A 419 29.69 39.14 0.05
CA THR A 419 29.34 40.44 -0.54
C THR A 419 28.02 41.05 -0.05
N MET A 420 27.36 40.52 0.98
CA MET A 420 26.10 41.09 1.48
C MET A 420 25.96 41.15 3.01
N GLU A 421 27.07 41.37 3.72
CA GLU A 421 27.02 41.90 5.10
C GLU A 421 27.62 43.32 5.11
N CYS A 422 26.79 44.31 4.79
CA CYS A 422 26.97 45.67 5.30
C CYS A 422 25.93 45.89 6.40
N VAL A 423 26.44 45.88 7.62
CA VAL A 423 25.76 46.02 8.90
C VAL A 423 25.07 47.39 8.97
N CYS A 424 23.77 47.41 9.23
CA CYS A 424 23.13 48.56 9.87
C CYS A 424 23.53 48.54 11.35
N GLN A 425 24.49 49.38 11.73
CA GLN A 425 24.70 49.76 13.12
C GLN A 425 24.38 51.25 13.21
N GLU A 426 23.24 51.53 13.85
CA GLU A 426 22.71 52.87 14.09
C GLU A 426 23.69 53.69 14.93
N ARG A 427 23.79 54.97 14.57
CA ARG A 427 24.41 56.03 15.36
C ARG A 427 23.63 56.22 16.65
N GLU A 428 24.33 56.23 17.78
CA GLU A 428 24.32 57.34 18.75
C GLU A 428 25.73 57.54 19.32
#